data_AF-A0A945VA23-F1
#
_entry.id   AF-A0A945VA23-F1
#
_cell.length_a   1.000
_cell.length_b   1.000
_cell.length_c   1.000
_cell.angle_alpha   90.00
_cell.angle_beta   90.00
_cell.angle_gamma   90.00
#
_symmetry.space_group_name_H-M   'P 1'
#
loop_
_entity.id
_entity.type
_entity.pdbx_description
1 polymer ?
#
loop_
_entity_poly.entity_id
_entity_poly.type
_entity_poly.pdbx_seq_one_letter_code
_entity_poly.pdbx_strand_id
1 'polypeptide(L)'
;MKNFNPLTFYSQDELSQALNESAQSIGGKNYFLLLLEAVRDAQPHPLLAKNAEFKFSVGSVKWSKPIFREKFTLFKHLRLNNKDGNIFPKKGSKGYKSILNLLRTLKPITFSVQPKNKKDGDGFTFQPLKIVDDNTTEINPLFEALFFAPVYQVKKSLTSKKKPT
;
A
#
# COMPACT_ATOMS: atom_id res chain seq x y z
N MET A 1 17.17 -15.37 -4.73
CA MET A 1 16.32 -15.15 -3.54
C MET A 1 14.96 -15.79 -3.81
N LYS A 2 14.44 -16.62 -2.89
CA LYS A 2 13.12 -17.25 -3.04
C LYS A 2 12.06 -16.18 -3.29
N ASN A 3 11.13 -16.46 -4.21
CA ASN A 3 10.03 -15.60 -4.64
C ASN A 3 9.09 -15.25 -3.47
N PHE A 4 9.52 -14.37 -2.56
CA PHE A 4 8.65 -13.85 -1.51
C PHE A 4 7.61 -12.95 -2.17
N ASN A 5 6.36 -13.38 -2.09
CA ASN A 5 5.22 -12.62 -2.59
C ASN A 5 4.40 -12.17 -1.37
N PRO A 6 4.58 -10.94 -0.87
CA PRO A 6 3.79 -10.44 0.25
C PRO A 6 2.29 -10.41 -0.08
N LEU A 7 1.90 -10.45 -1.35
CA LEU A 7 0.50 -10.42 -1.75
C LEU A 7 -0.22 -11.75 -1.49
N THR A 8 0.49 -12.86 -1.28
CA THR A 8 -0.15 -14.16 -0.98
C THR A 8 -0.75 -14.23 0.43
N PHE A 9 -0.43 -13.26 1.30
CA PHE A 9 -1.06 -13.16 2.62
C PHE A 9 -2.48 -12.62 2.56
N TYR A 10 -2.91 -12.08 1.42
CA TYR A 10 -4.22 -11.47 1.26
C TYR A 10 -5.12 -12.32 0.37
N SER A 11 -6.44 -12.15 0.53
CA SER A 11 -7.42 -12.73 -0.38
C SER A 11 -7.15 -12.27 -1.82
N GLN A 12 -6.91 -13.22 -2.72
CA GLN A 12 -6.62 -12.93 -4.13
C GLN A 12 -7.79 -12.21 -4.80
N ASP A 13 -9.03 -12.55 -4.43
CA ASP A 13 -10.23 -11.93 -4.99
C ASP A 13 -10.39 -10.49 -4.49
N GLU A 14 -10.21 -10.25 -3.18
CA GLU A 14 -10.27 -8.89 -2.61
C GLU A 14 -9.17 -8.00 -3.21
N LEU A 15 -7.95 -8.53 -3.31
CA LEU A 15 -6.83 -7.78 -3.89
C LEU A 15 -7.06 -7.49 -5.37
N SER A 16 -7.48 -8.48 -6.15
CA SER A 16 -7.77 -8.31 -7.58
C SER A 16 -8.88 -7.28 -7.79
N GLN A 17 -9.95 -7.35 -7.00
CA GLN A 17 -11.05 -6.38 -7.06
C GLN A 17 -10.56 -4.98 -6.73
N ALA A 18 -9.90 -4.78 -5.58
CA ALA A 18 -9.39 -3.48 -5.16
C ALA A 18 -8.43 -2.87 -6.19
N LEU A 19 -7.54 -3.68 -6.77
CA LEU A 19 -6.60 -3.24 -7.82
C LEU A 19 -7.33 -2.83 -9.10
N ASN A 20 -8.33 -3.60 -9.54
CA ASN A 20 -9.08 -3.29 -10.76
C ASN A 20 -9.94 -2.04 -10.59
N GLU A 21 -10.64 -1.88 -9.46
CA GLU A 21 -11.43 -0.68 -9.15
C GLU A 21 -10.52 0.56 -9.07
N SER A 22 -9.40 0.45 -8.36
CA SER A 22 -8.40 1.52 -8.27
C SER A 22 -7.87 1.90 -9.65
N ALA A 23 -7.54 0.92 -10.49
CA ALA A 23 -7.05 1.18 -11.83
C ALA A 23 -8.10 1.89 -12.70
N GLN A 24 -9.36 1.45 -12.67
CA GLN A 24 -10.43 2.09 -13.44
C GLN A 24 -10.66 3.54 -13.02
N SER A 25 -10.53 3.85 -11.73
CA SER A 25 -10.74 5.22 -11.22
C SER A 25 -9.66 6.24 -11.64
N ILE A 26 -8.57 5.81 -12.27
CA ILE A 26 -7.46 6.70 -12.68
C ILE A 26 -7.05 6.54 -14.15
N GLY A 27 -7.91 6.00 -15.02
CA GLY A 27 -7.65 5.87 -16.46
C GLY A 27 -7.32 4.46 -16.93
N GLY A 28 -7.53 3.46 -16.07
CA GLY A 28 -7.38 2.04 -16.38
C GLY A 28 -6.03 1.45 -15.98
N LYS A 29 -5.82 0.18 -16.36
CA LYS A 29 -4.66 -0.63 -15.92
C LYS A 29 -3.33 0.01 -16.27
N ASN A 30 -3.19 0.58 -17.47
CA ASN A 30 -1.93 1.19 -17.90
C ASN A 30 -1.53 2.38 -17.02
N TYR A 31 -2.49 3.22 -16.62
CA TYR A 31 -2.23 4.35 -15.73
C TYR A 31 -1.79 3.87 -14.34
N PHE A 32 -2.44 2.82 -13.84
CA PHE A 32 -2.03 2.20 -12.59
C PHE A 32 -0.63 1.59 -12.65
N LEU A 33 -0.26 0.95 -13.78
CA LEU A 33 1.08 0.40 -13.96
C LEU A 33 2.16 1.49 -14.03
N LEU A 34 1.89 2.61 -14.72
CA LEU A 34 2.78 3.77 -14.73
C LEU A 34 2.99 4.33 -13.32
N LEU A 35 1.94 4.35 -12.49
CA LEU A 35 2.07 4.71 -11.08
C LEU A 35 2.99 3.75 -10.33
N LEU A 36 2.80 2.43 -10.47
CA LEU A 36 3.64 1.44 -9.80
C LEU A 36 5.11 1.58 -10.21
N GLU A 37 5.36 1.72 -11.51
CA GLU A 37 6.70 1.88 -12.09
C GLU A 37 7.36 3.15 -11.53
N ALA A 38 6.67 4.30 -11.57
CA ALA A 38 7.16 5.55 -10.99
C ALA A 38 7.49 5.43 -9.50
N VAL A 39 6.68 4.71 -8.70
CA VAL A 39 6.96 4.50 -7.27
C VAL A 39 8.20 3.63 -7.06
N ARG A 40 8.46 2.64 -7.93
CA ARG A 40 9.67 1.78 -7.82
C ARG A 40 10.94 2.50 -8.25
N ASP A 41 10.85 3.37 -9.25
CA ASP A 41 11.99 4.13 -9.75
C ASP A 41 12.38 5.31 -8.83
N ALA A 42 11.45 5.77 -8.00
CA ALA A 42 11.67 6.91 -7.11
C ALA A 42 12.73 6.65 -6.04
N GLN A 43 13.72 7.54 -5.98
CA GLN A 43 14.71 7.63 -4.90
C GLN A 43 14.81 9.09 -4.42
N PRO A 44 14.61 9.39 -3.11
CA PRO A 44 14.24 8.47 -2.04
C PRO A 44 12.82 7.90 -2.21
N HIS A 45 12.49 6.87 -1.43
CA HIS A 45 11.16 6.23 -1.46
C HIS A 45 10.02 7.27 -1.29
N PRO A 46 8.94 7.24 -2.09
CA PRO A 46 7.92 8.29 -2.12
C PRO A 46 7.29 8.63 -0.77
N LEU A 47 7.03 7.63 0.08
CA LEU A 47 6.48 7.84 1.43
C LEU A 47 7.32 8.78 2.32
N LEU A 48 8.58 9.04 1.99
CA LEU A 48 9.46 9.97 2.71
C LEU A 48 9.36 11.43 2.21
N ALA A 49 8.48 11.72 1.25
CA ALA A 49 8.28 13.07 0.73
C ALA A 49 7.75 14.00 1.83
N LYS A 50 8.45 15.11 2.06
CA LYS A 50 8.14 16.06 3.15
C LYS A 50 6.76 16.72 3.01
N ASN A 51 6.34 16.97 1.77
CA ASN A 51 5.04 17.57 1.42
C ASN A 51 3.89 16.55 1.34
N ALA A 52 4.15 15.28 1.68
CA ALA A 52 3.17 14.21 1.61
C ALA A 52 2.50 14.05 0.23
N GLU A 53 3.29 14.26 -0.84
CA GLU A 53 2.83 14.18 -2.23
C GLU A 53 3.89 13.49 -3.10
N PHE A 54 3.43 12.70 -4.05
CA PHE A 54 4.21 12.09 -5.11
C PHE A 54 3.50 12.29 -6.44
N LYS A 55 4.19 12.87 -7.43
CA LYS A 55 3.64 13.09 -8.78
C LYS A 55 4.25 12.08 -9.74
N PHE A 56 3.44 11.64 -10.70
CA PHE A 56 3.86 10.76 -11.78
C PHE A 56 3.30 11.29 -13.11
N SER A 57 3.67 10.65 -14.24
CA SER A 57 3.40 11.16 -15.59
C SER A 57 1.92 11.49 -15.85
N VAL A 58 1.00 10.71 -15.28
CA VAL A 58 -0.44 10.80 -15.53
C VAL A 58 -1.28 11.09 -14.28
N GLY A 59 -0.66 11.45 -13.14
CA GLY A 59 -1.41 11.76 -11.92
C GLY A 59 -0.56 12.11 -10.71
N SER A 60 -1.18 12.04 -9.53
CA SER A 60 -0.51 12.24 -8.24
C SER A 60 -1.08 11.34 -7.14
N VAL A 61 -0.25 11.06 -6.14
CA VAL A 61 -0.62 10.43 -4.87
C VAL A 61 -0.34 11.44 -3.76
N LYS A 62 -1.33 11.76 -2.94
CA LYS A 62 -1.21 12.63 -1.77
C LYS A 62 -1.60 11.85 -0.51
N TRP A 63 -1.05 12.21 0.63
CA TRP A 63 -1.49 11.66 1.90
C TRP A 63 -1.59 12.72 2.99
N SER A 64 -2.45 12.47 3.98
CA SER A 64 -2.89 13.52 4.91
C SER A 64 -1.80 14.00 5.89
N LYS A 65 -0.72 13.22 6.12
CA LYS A 65 0.36 13.56 7.07
C LYS A 65 1.72 13.00 6.62
N PRO A 66 2.83 13.75 6.71
CA PRO A 66 4.16 13.23 6.38
C PRO A 66 4.55 11.99 7.20
N ILE A 67 5.26 11.05 6.57
CA ILE A 67 5.80 9.86 7.25
C ILE A 67 7.30 10.04 7.42
N PHE A 68 7.73 10.20 8.67
CA PHE A 68 9.15 10.40 9.00
C PHE A 68 9.97 9.12 8.79
N ARG A 69 11.26 9.29 8.48
CA ARG A 69 12.20 8.20 8.20
C ARG A 69 12.23 7.13 9.29
N GLU A 70 12.20 7.54 10.56
CA GLU A 70 12.15 6.60 11.70
C GLU A 70 10.93 5.66 11.62
N LYS A 71 9.74 6.21 11.36
CA LYS A 71 8.49 5.44 11.25
C LYS A 71 8.50 4.54 10.03
N PHE A 72 9.00 5.05 8.90
CA PHE A 72 9.15 4.26 7.68
C PHE A 72 10.11 3.08 7.87
N THR A 73 11.26 3.28 8.52
CA THR A 73 12.24 2.23 8.79
C THR A 73 11.65 1.16 9.71
N LEU A 74 10.95 1.55 10.78
CA LEU A 74 10.28 0.61 11.67
C LEU A 74 9.16 -0.17 10.94
N PHE A 75 8.36 0.52 10.11
CA PHE A 75 7.33 -0.13 9.30
C PHE A 75 7.91 -1.17 8.35
N LYS A 76 8.99 -0.83 7.62
CA LYS A 76 9.69 -1.77 6.73
C LYS A 76 10.17 -3.01 7.49
N HIS A 77 10.75 -2.82 8.68
CA HIS A 77 11.18 -3.92 9.52
C HIS A 77 10.00 -4.82 9.93
N LEU A 78 8.86 -4.26 10.34
CA LEU A 78 7.67 -5.04 10.69
C LEU A 78 7.12 -5.82 9.50
N ARG A 79 6.97 -5.16 8.35
CA ARG A 79 6.48 -5.76 7.11
C ARG A 79 7.29 -7.00 6.69
N LEU A 80 8.60 -6.97 6.88
CA LEU A 80 9.48 -8.08 6.47
C LEU A 80 9.52 -9.24 7.48
N ASN A 81 9.22 -8.95 8.76
CA ASN A 81 9.37 -9.92 9.84
C ASN A 81 8.05 -10.56 10.30
N ASN A 82 6.92 -9.90 10.13
CA ASN A 82 5.61 -10.45 10.48
C ASN A 82 5.12 -11.34 9.34
N LYS A 83 5.07 -12.65 9.59
CA LYS A 83 4.73 -13.69 8.60
C LYS A 83 3.30 -14.20 8.72
N ASP A 84 2.59 -13.80 9.77
CA ASP A 84 1.20 -14.14 10.08
C ASP A 84 0.21 -13.04 9.67
N GLY A 85 0.69 -11.97 9.02
CA GLY A 85 -0.13 -10.84 8.55
C GLY A 85 -0.49 -9.83 9.65
N ASN A 86 -0.51 -10.24 10.92
CA ASN A 86 -0.80 -9.35 12.04
C ASN A 86 0.45 -8.54 12.43
N ILE A 87 0.38 -7.22 12.28
CA ILE A 87 1.43 -6.28 12.70
C ILE A 87 1.19 -5.66 14.07
N PHE A 88 0.10 -6.04 14.75
CA PHE A 88 -0.18 -5.62 16.11
C PHE A 88 0.77 -6.33 17.10
N PRO A 89 1.43 -5.58 18.01
CA PRO A 89 2.46 -6.17 18.86
C PRO A 89 1.83 -6.97 20.01
N LYS A 90 2.35 -8.16 20.30
CA LYS A 90 1.97 -8.93 21.49
C LYS A 90 2.44 -8.23 22.75
N LYS A 91 1.59 -8.15 23.78
CA LYS A 91 1.93 -7.53 25.07
C LYS A 91 3.20 -8.18 25.65
N GLY A 92 4.14 -7.35 26.13
CA GLY A 92 5.43 -7.81 26.66
C GLY A 92 6.53 -8.07 25.61
N SER A 93 6.22 -8.01 24.31
CA SER A 93 7.23 -8.16 23.25
C SER A 93 8.20 -6.97 23.17
N LYS A 94 9.45 -7.25 22.76
CA LYS A 94 10.45 -6.20 22.49
C LYS A 94 9.91 -5.24 21.42
N GLY A 95 9.92 -3.94 21.72
CA GLY A 95 9.42 -2.92 20.80
C GLY A 95 7.90 -2.71 20.84
N TYR A 96 7.16 -3.31 21.78
CA TYR A 96 5.71 -3.13 21.93
C TYR A 96 5.26 -1.67 21.85
N LYS A 97 5.86 -0.78 22.65
CA LYS A 97 5.52 0.65 22.67
C LYS A 97 5.84 1.35 21.34
N SER A 98 6.98 1.04 20.72
CA SER A 98 7.37 1.65 19.45
C SER A 98 6.45 1.22 18.30
N ILE A 99 6.04 -0.04 18.29
CA ILE A 99 5.11 -0.57 17.29
C ILE A 99 3.72 0.04 17.49
N LEU A 100 3.19 0.11 18.72
CA LEU A 100 1.92 0.81 18.98
C LEU A 100 1.97 2.29 18.56
N ASN A 101 3.08 2.97 18.84
CA ASN A 101 3.25 4.36 18.41
C ASN A 101 3.24 4.50 16.88
N LEU A 102 3.88 3.57 16.17
CA LEU A 102 3.83 3.50 14.71
C LEU A 102 2.39 3.29 14.21
N LEU A 103 1.68 2.28 14.73
CA LEU A 103 0.30 2.00 14.31
C LEU A 103 -0.61 3.20 14.55
N ARG A 104 -0.51 3.85 15.71
CA ARG A 104 -1.25 5.08 16.04
C ARG A 104 -0.92 6.24 15.09
N THR A 105 0.33 6.31 14.60
CA THR A 105 0.76 7.35 13.65
C THR A 105 0.21 7.08 12.25
N LEU A 106 0.18 5.83 11.80
CA LEU A 106 -0.29 5.44 10.47
C LEU A 106 -1.82 5.36 10.37
N LYS A 107 -2.53 4.98 11.45
CA LYS A 107 -3.99 4.82 11.49
C LYS A 107 -4.78 6.01 10.91
N PRO A 108 -4.48 7.29 11.23
CA PRO A 108 -5.25 8.42 10.69
C PRO A 108 -4.78 8.88 9.30
N ILE A 109 -3.80 8.22 8.67
CA ILE A 109 -3.29 8.64 7.36
C ILE A 109 -4.21 8.11 6.26
N THR A 110 -4.70 9.00 5.43
CA THR A 110 -5.47 8.66 4.22
C THR A 110 -4.64 9.05 3.00
N PHE A 111 -4.50 8.11 2.07
CA PHE A 111 -3.91 8.31 0.76
C PHE A 111 -5.01 8.64 -0.25
N SER A 112 -4.74 9.56 -1.16
CA SER A 112 -5.60 9.92 -2.28
C SER A 112 -4.78 9.86 -3.56
N VAL A 113 -5.24 9.08 -4.52
CA VAL A 113 -4.67 9.01 -5.87
C VAL A 113 -5.63 9.72 -6.80
N GLN A 114 -5.09 10.59 -7.64
CA GLN A 114 -5.87 11.43 -8.56
C GLN A 114 -5.21 11.41 -9.94
N PRO A 115 -5.96 11.18 -11.03
CA PRO A 115 -5.42 11.37 -12.37
C PRO A 115 -5.18 12.86 -12.63
N LYS A 116 -4.25 13.15 -13.54
CA LYS A 116 -3.94 14.54 -13.92
C LYS A 116 -5.10 15.20 -14.66
N ASN A 117 -5.83 14.42 -15.45
CA ASN A 117 -7.01 14.86 -16.20
C ASN A 117 -8.26 14.21 -15.60
N LYS A 118 -9.25 15.04 -15.23
CA LYS A 118 -10.50 14.58 -14.60
C LYS A 118 -11.34 13.67 -15.48
N LYS A 119 -11.13 13.69 -16.80
CA LYS A 119 -11.81 12.76 -17.72
C LYS A 119 -11.35 11.31 -17.55
N ASP A 120 -10.19 11.09 -16.93
CA ASP A 120 -9.63 9.77 -16.72
C ASP A 120 -10.17 9.11 -15.42
N GLY A 121 -10.98 9.84 -14.64
CA GLY A 121 -11.67 9.32 -13.46
C GLY A 121 -11.55 10.23 -12.23
N ASP A 122 -12.32 9.91 -11.18
CA ASP A 122 -12.37 10.67 -9.93
C ASP A 122 -11.23 10.32 -8.95
N GLY A 123 -10.42 9.32 -9.29
CA GLY A 123 -9.41 8.77 -8.42
C GLY A 123 -9.99 7.92 -7.27
N PHE A 124 -9.14 7.59 -6.30
CA PHE A 124 -9.52 6.74 -5.18
C PHE A 124 -8.77 7.14 -3.90
N THR A 125 -9.28 6.67 -2.77
CA THR A 125 -8.63 6.85 -1.47
C THR A 125 -8.49 5.52 -0.74
N PHE A 126 -7.48 5.41 0.10
CA PHE A 126 -7.24 4.22 0.92
C PHE A 126 -6.40 4.56 2.16
N GLN A 127 -6.44 3.68 3.15
CA GLN A 127 -5.62 3.78 4.36
C GLN A 127 -4.47 2.76 4.30
N PRO A 128 -3.34 3.02 4.98
CA PRO A 128 -2.20 2.11 4.97
C PRO A 128 -2.44 0.82 5.78
N LEU A 129 -3.38 0.84 6.72
CA LEU A 129 -3.68 -0.24 7.65
C LEU A 129 -5.13 -0.71 7.49
N LYS A 130 -5.37 -2.01 7.72
CA LYS A 130 -6.69 -2.61 7.89
C LYS A 130 -6.80 -3.04 9.37
N ILE A 131 -7.70 -2.40 10.11
CA ILE A 131 -7.96 -2.77 11.51
C ILE A 131 -9.02 -3.86 11.50
N VAL A 132 -8.67 -5.06 11.97
CA VAL A 132 -9.59 -6.21 12.02
C VAL A 132 -10.31 -6.21 13.38
N ASP A 133 -9.55 -6.05 14.46
CA ASP A 133 -10.04 -5.92 15.83
C ASP A 133 -9.03 -5.17 16.70
N ASP A 134 -9.26 -5.11 18.02
CA ASP A 134 -8.42 -4.38 18.98
C ASP A 134 -6.97 -4.89 19.08
N ASN A 135 -6.71 -6.13 18.70
CA ASN A 135 -5.39 -6.80 18.77
C ASN A 135 -4.92 -7.34 17.41
N THR A 136 -5.67 -7.06 16.34
CA THR A 136 -5.36 -7.53 14.98
C THR A 136 -5.35 -6.35 14.03
N THR A 137 -4.18 -6.04 13.51
CA THR A 137 -3.97 -5.00 12.50
C THR A 137 -3.16 -5.59 11.37
N GLU A 138 -3.64 -5.41 10.14
CA GLU A 138 -2.97 -5.87 8.92
C GLU A 138 -2.50 -4.66 8.10
N ILE A 139 -1.54 -4.89 7.21
CA ILE A 139 -1.19 -3.91 6.17
C ILE A 139 -2.29 -3.96 5.12
N ASN A 140 -2.77 -2.80 4.68
CA ASN A 140 -3.76 -2.76 3.60
C ASN A 140 -3.14 -3.36 2.31
N PRO A 141 -3.79 -4.35 1.66
CA PRO A 141 -3.26 -5.00 0.45
C PRO A 141 -2.96 -4.02 -0.69
N LEU A 142 -3.77 -2.97 -0.86
CA LEU A 142 -3.57 -1.95 -1.87
C LEU A 142 -2.36 -1.07 -1.55
N PHE A 143 -2.15 -0.73 -0.27
CA PHE A 143 -0.95 -0.02 0.18
C PHE A 143 0.32 -0.85 -0.02
N GLU A 144 0.26 -2.13 0.33
CA GLU A 144 1.33 -3.09 0.09
C GLU A 144 1.67 -3.23 -1.39
N ALA A 145 0.66 -3.39 -2.24
CA ALA A 145 0.80 -3.48 -3.69
C ALA A 145 1.41 -2.21 -4.29
N LEU A 146 0.92 -1.03 -3.89
CA LEU A 146 1.31 0.24 -4.46
C LEU A 146 2.75 0.62 -4.09
N PHE A 147 3.14 0.47 -2.82
CA PHE A 147 4.41 0.99 -2.33
C PHE A 147 5.54 -0.04 -2.24
N PHE A 148 5.26 -1.34 -2.12
CA PHE A 148 6.33 -2.31 -1.82
C PHE A 148 6.37 -3.54 -2.72
N ALA A 149 5.22 -4.07 -3.16
CA ALA A 149 5.21 -5.29 -3.95
C ALA A 149 5.91 -5.09 -5.32
N PRO A 150 6.67 -6.07 -5.83
CA PRO A 150 7.19 -6.03 -7.19
C PRO A 150 6.08 -5.84 -8.24
N VAL A 151 6.32 -4.99 -9.24
CA VAL A 151 5.35 -4.65 -10.29
C VAL A 151 4.79 -5.91 -10.98
N TYR A 152 5.63 -6.91 -11.23
CA TYR A 152 5.20 -8.16 -11.88
C TYR A 152 4.19 -8.97 -11.04
N GLN A 153 4.30 -8.92 -9.70
CA GLN A 153 3.36 -9.60 -8.81
C GLN A 153 1.99 -8.90 -8.83
N VAL A 154 2.00 -7.56 -8.81
CA VAL A 154 0.77 -6.75 -8.92
C VAL A 154 0.12 -6.93 -10.30
N LYS A 155 0.91 -6.96 -11.38
CA LYS A 155 0.45 -7.27 -12.76
C LYS A 155 -0.26 -8.63 -12.83
N LYS A 156 0.23 -9.64 -12.11
CA LYS A 156 -0.42 -10.96 -12.03
C LYS A 156 -1.77 -10.88 -11.32
N SER A 157 -1.87 -10.13 -10.22
CA SER A 157 -3.15 -9.95 -9.50
C SER A 157 -4.16 -9.08 -10.26
N LEU A 158 -3.70 -8.13 -11.08
CA LEU A 158 -4.56 -7.34 -11.97
C LEU A 158 -5.17 -8.14 -13.13
N THR A 159 -4.54 -9.25 -13.50
CA THR A 159 -4.93 -10.07 -14.68
C THR A 159 -5.51 -11.42 -14.31
N SER A 160 -5.47 -11.82 -13.03
CA SER A 160 -6.11 -13.05 -12.57
C SER A 160 -7.62 -12.98 -12.85
N LYS A 161 -8.08 -13.80 -13.82
CA LYS A 161 -9.50 -14.00 -14.09
C LYS A 161 -10.13 -14.64 -12.86
N LYS A 162 -11.32 -14.16 -12.44
CA LYS A 162 -12.20 -14.93 -11.56
C LYS A 162 -12.32 -16.33 -12.17
N LYS A 163 -11.99 -17.39 -11.44
CA LYS A 163 -12.48 -18.71 -11.81
C LYS A 163 -14.00 -18.61 -11.73
N PRO A 164 -14.76 -18.89 -12.81
CA PRO A 164 -16.20 -19.01 -12.68
C PRO A 164 -16.47 -20.11 -11.65
N THR A 165 -17.19 -19.74 -10.59
CA THR A 165 -17.79 -20.64 -9.61
C THR A 165 -18.86 -21.48 -10.27
#